data_AF-A0A0G1UJH5-F1
#
_entry.id   AF-A0A0G1UJH5-F1
#
_cell.length_a   1.000
_cell.length_b   1.000
_cell.length_c   1.000
_cell.angle_alpha   90.00
_cell.angle_beta   90.00
_cell.angle_gamma   90.00
#
_symmetry.space_group_name_H-M   'P 1'
#
loop_
_entity.id
_entity.type
_entity.pdbx_description
1 polymer ?
#
loop_
_entity_poly.entity_id
_entity_poly.type
_entity_poly.pdbx_seq_one_letter_code
_entity_poly.pdbx_strand_id
1 'polypeptide(L)'
;MIYLKVFLILYLIVGFGYAAYILFFAGDKWFWFPVNVFGWPLALVYLVVAAFPVQKQTYKTVVEKKKAAIFDLDDTLVATGIYWDSAFSKVLTAAKSGSYMGLRIGHCIVDQWNIYLDEHPGEISMTARELTEHTYAEFLKHLDELSVTDGFWDLAMRLKDERAMRLGMVTNTDKVVAEKVLAKLNLLEVFDVVIYGDEVEHRKPNPQMYNLAAQKLGVRAGEVVIFEDSVVGARAAVGAKMDTYVVWNGTAQQTDYPKEVLDFFPDFVGFNEKLATTDVEHARELTAEAEK
;
A
#
# COMPACT_ATOMS: atom_id res chain seq x y z
N MET A 1 -15.33 -21.92 -3.40
CA MET A 1 -15.06 -22.95 -4.44
C MET A 1 -16.07 -24.11 -4.45
N ILE A 2 -16.44 -24.71 -3.31
CA ILE A 2 -17.43 -25.81 -3.25
C ILE A 2 -18.81 -25.37 -3.76
N TYR A 3 -19.28 -24.19 -3.36
CA TYR A 3 -20.57 -23.64 -3.79
C TYR A 3 -20.64 -23.37 -5.30
N LEU A 4 -19.53 -22.96 -5.93
CA LEU A 4 -19.46 -22.74 -7.38
C LEU A 4 -19.58 -24.06 -8.17
N LYS A 5 -18.98 -25.15 -7.66
CA LYS A 5 -19.10 -26.48 -8.26
C LYS A 5 -20.51 -27.06 -8.13
N VAL A 6 -21.14 -26.91 -6.96
CA VAL A 6 -22.54 -27.33 -6.74
C VAL A 6 -23.50 -26.53 -7.62
N PHE A 7 -23.27 -25.22 -7.75
CA PHE A 7 -24.04 -24.35 -8.62
C PHE A 7 -23.91 -24.74 -10.10
N LEU A 8 -22.70 -25.02 -10.59
CA LEU A 8 -22.48 -25.46 -11.98
C LEU A 8 -23.15 -26.80 -12.29
N ILE A 9 -23.15 -27.73 -11.34
CA ILE A 9 -23.82 -29.03 -11.49
C ILE A 9 -25.34 -28.83 -11.57
N LEU A 10 -25.93 -28.02 -10.69
CA LEU A 10 -27.36 -27.69 -10.74
C LEU A 10 -27.72 -26.91 -12.01
N TYR A 11 -26.86 -25.99 -12.46
CA TYR A 11 -27.01 -25.24 -13.71
C TYR A 11 -27.02 -26.16 -14.94
N LEU A 12 -26.14 -27.16 -14.98
CA LEU A 12 -26.11 -28.14 -16.06
C LEU A 12 -27.33 -29.07 -16.02
N ILE A 13 -27.80 -29.47 -14.84
CA ILE A 13 -28.99 -30.33 -14.69
C ILE A 13 -30.27 -29.58 -15.08
N VAL A 14 -30.42 -28.32 -14.66
CA VAL A 14 -31.61 -27.50 -14.96
C VAL A 14 -31.57 -26.95 -16.39
N GLY A 15 -30.39 -26.57 -16.89
CA GLY A 15 -30.20 -26.10 -18.26
C GLY A 15 -30.47 -27.16 -19.33
N PHE A 16 -30.30 -28.44 -19.00
CA PHE A 16 -30.66 -29.54 -19.91
C PHE A 16 -32.17 -29.75 -20.06
N GLY A 17 -32.97 -29.33 -19.06
CA GLY A 17 -34.42 -29.53 -19.03
C GLY A 17 -35.24 -28.59 -19.92
N TYR A 18 -34.63 -27.52 -20.45
CA TYR A 18 -35.32 -26.42 -21.14
C TYR A 18 -34.69 -26.05 -22.50
N ALA A 19 -34.27 -27.05 -23.28
CA ALA A 19 -33.95 -26.80 -24.69
C ALA A 19 -35.25 -26.80 -25.51
N ALA A 20 -35.62 -25.65 -26.09
CA ALA A 20 -36.54 -25.68 -27.23
C ALA A 20 -35.71 -25.92 -28.50
N TYR A 21 -36.23 -26.74 -29.40
CA TYR A 21 -35.58 -27.05 -30.66
C TYR A 21 -36.16 -26.16 -31.75
N ILE A 22 -35.30 -25.40 -32.44
CA ILE A 22 -35.72 -24.75 -33.68
C ILE A 22 -35.70 -25.82 -34.76
N LEU A 23 -36.88 -26.05 -35.34
CA LEU A 23 -37.09 -26.91 -36.49
C LEU A 23 -36.87 -26.08 -37.76
N PHE A 24 -35.93 -26.50 -38.60
CA PHE A 24 -35.73 -25.91 -39.91
C PHE A 24 -35.82 -26.98 -40.99
N PHE A 25 -36.52 -26.65 -42.07
CA PHE A 25 -36.77 -27.54 -43.21
C PHE A 25 -35.93 -27.07 -44.39
N ALA A 26 -35.08 -27.94 -44.93
CA ALA A 26 -34.24 -27.65 -46.08
C ALA A 26 -34.27 -28.84 -47.06
N GLY A 27 -35.02 -28.67 -48.16
CA GLY A 27 -35.34 -29.78 -49.06
C GLY A 27 -36.21 -30.83 -48.36
N ASP A 28 -36.00 -32.12 -48.62
CA ASP A 28 -36.83 -33.22 -48.06
C ASP A 28 -36.39 -33.70 -46.65
N LYS A 29 -35.63 -32.90 -45.90
CA LYS A 29 -35.08 -33.30 -44.59
C LYS A 29 -35.30 -32.24 -43.50
N TRP A 30 -35.58 -32.74 -42.30
CA TRP A 30 -35.72 -31.95 -41.07
C TRP A 30 -34.40 -31.93 -40.28
N PHE A 31 -34.04 -30.76 -39.78
CA PHE A 31 -32.91 -30.56 -38.87
C PHE A 31 -33.39 -29.92 -37.56
N TRP A 32 -32.72 -30.28 -36.45
CA TRP A 32 -33.01 -29.79 -35.10
C TRP A 32 -31.74 -29.20 -34.50
N PHE A 33 -31.83 -27.96 -34.01
CA PHE A 33 -30.76 -27.34 -33.24
C PHE A 33 -31.30 -26.91 -31.87
N PRO A 34 -30.62 -27.25 -30.76
CA PRO A 34 -31.00 -26.77 -29.44
C PRO A 34 -30.69 -25.28 -29.33
N VAL A 35 -31.68 -24.46 -29.00
CA VAL A 35 -31.50 -23.03 -28.72
C VAL A 35 -31.97 -22.75 -27.30
N ASN A 36 -31.14 -22.03 -26.54
CA ASN A 36 -31.43 -21.66 -25.16
C ASN A 36 -32.38 -20.46 -25.16
N VAL A 37 -33.69 -20.68 -24.97
CA VAL A 37 -34.75 -19.72 -25.33
C VAL A 37 -35.01 -18.64 -24.28
N PHE A 38 -34.52 -18.81 -23.06
CA PHE A 38 -34.73 -17.83 -22.01
C PHE A 38 -33.39 -17.51 -21.34
N GLY A 39 -32.86 -16.31 -21.56
CA GLY A 39 -31.69 -15.75 -20.85
C GLY A 39 -31.89 -15.57 -19.33
N TRP A 40 -32.92 -16.20 -18.77
CA TRP A 40 -33.26 -16.23 -17.35
C TRP A 40 -32.17 -16.83 -16.46
N PRO A 41 -31.40 -17.86 -16.86
CA PRO A 41 -30.30 -18.36 -16.04
C PRO A 41 -29.18 -17.33 -15.87
N LEU A 42 -28.90 -16.52 -16.89
CA LEU A 42 -27.94 -15.42 -16.79
C LEU A 42 -28.48 -14.26 -15.95
N ALA A 43 -29.77 -13.94 -16.08
CA ALA A 43 -30.42 -12.95 -15.23
C ALA A 43 -30.46 -13.41 -13.75
N LEU A 44 -30.67 -14.70 -13.49
CA LEU A 44 -30.65 -15.27 -12.14
C LEU A 44 -29.21 -15.32 -11.57
N VAL A 45 -28.21 -15.67 -12.39
CA VAL A 45 -26.79 -15.56 -12.02
C VAL A 45 -26.45 -14.10 -11.70
N TYR A 46 -26.87 -13.16 -12.55
CA TYR A 46 -26.68 -11.73 -12.33
C TYR A 46 -27.38 -11.27 -11.06
N LEU A 47 -28.64 -11.66 -10.83
CA LEU A 47 -29.40 -11.30 -9.63
C LEU A 47 -28.81 -11.93 -8.37
N VAL A 48 -28.28 -13.16 -8.43
CA VAL A 48 -27.60 -13.81 -7.30
C VAL A 48 -26.26 -13.14 -7.04
N VAL A 49 -25.45 -12.86 -8.07
CA VAL A 49 -24.18 -12.12 -7.93
C VAL A 49 -24.43 -10.68 -7.44
N ALA A 50 -25.51 -10.03 -7.86
CA ALA A 50 -25.91 -8.70 -7.40
C ALA A 50 -26.53 -8.70 -6.00
N ALA A 51 -27.26 -9.76 -5.62
CA ALA A 51 -27.87 -9.92 -4.29
C ALA A 51 -26.87 -10.37 -3.22
N PHE A 52 -25.74 -10.95 -3.62
CA PHE A 52 -24.58 -11.18 -2.77
C PHE A 52 -23.46 -10.22 -3.18
N PRO A 53 -23.54 -8.92 -2.84
CA PRO A 53 -22.37 -8.08 -2.94
C PRO A 53 -21.30 -8.78 -2.11
N VAL A 54 -20.22 -9.24 -2.77
CA VAL A 54 -18.96 -9.45 -2.07
C VAL A 54 -18.75 -8.13 -1.36
N GLN A 55 -18.86 -8.15 -0.03
CA GLN A 55 -18.73 -6.95 0.77
C GLN A 55 -17.27 -6.55 0.63
N LYS A 56 -16.93 -5.83 -0.44
CA LYS A 56 -15.64 -5.18 -0.59
C LYS A 56 -15.53 -4.32 0.65
N GLN A 57 -14.52 -4.60 1.47
CA GLN A 57 -14.22 -3.72 2.58
C GLN A 57 -13.93 -2.35 1.96
N THR A 58 -14.75 -1.38 2.33
CA THR A 58 -14.60 0.00 1.90
C THR A 58 -13.58 0.66 2.81
N TYR A 59 -12.88 1.68 2.33
CA TYR A 59 -11.90 2.44 3.14
C TYR A 59 -12.49 2.89 4.47
N LYS A 60 -13.72 3.42 4.44
CA LYS A 60 -14.50 3.74 5.64
C LYS A 60 -14.62 2.57 6.62
N THR A 61 -15.05 1.39 6.15
CA THR A 61 -15.24 0.23 7.06
C THR A 61 -13.94 -0.34 7.64
N VAL A 62 -12.82 -0.18 6.94
CA VAL A 62 -11.49 -0.55 7.46
C VAL A 62 -11.11 0.43 8.56
N VAL A 63 -11.15 1.73 8.27
CA VAL A 63 -10.65 2.79 9.16
C VAL A 63 -11.56 3.03 10.37
N GLU A 64 -12.88 2.83 10.27
CA GLU A 64 -13.83 2.94 11.40
C GLU A 64 -13.49 2.01 12.57
N LYS A 65 -12.81 0.89 12.31
CA LYS A 65 -12.40 -0.08 13.33
C LYS A 65 -11.02 0.20 13.91
N LYS A 66 -10.35 1.25 13.43
CA LYS A 66 -8.97 1.58 13.79
C LYS A 66 -8.93 2.58 14.93
N LYS A 67 -7.87 2.47 15.72
CA LYS A 67 -7.54 3.35 16.84
C LYS A 67 -6.22 4.08 16.62
N ALA A 68 -5.39 3.59 15.69
CA ALA A 68 -4.18 4.27 15.30
C ALA A 68 -3.89 4.16 13.81
N ALA A 69 -3.23 5.19 13.29
CA ALA A 69 -2.64 5.20 11.96
C ALA A 69 -1.12 5.35 12.11
N ILE A 70 -0.36 4.55 11.37
CA ILE A 70 1.11 4.60 11.38
C ILE A 70 1.59 4.89 9.97
N PHE A 71 2.51 5.83 9.84
CA PHE A 71 3.03 6.28 8.55
C PHE A 71 4.52 5.95 8.45
N ASP A 72 4.96 5.45 7.29
CA ASP A 72 6.37 5.52 6.93
C ASP A 72 6.79 6.97 6.59
N LEU A 73 8.09 7.27 6.58
CA LEU A 73 8.61 8.61 6.31
C LEU A 73 8.92 8.83 4.82
N ASP A 74 9.84 8.03 4.29
CA ASP A 74 10.56 8.30 3.05
C ASP A 74 9.69 7.88 1.86
N ASP A 75 9.40 8.82 0.95
CA ASP A 75 8.45 8.68 -0.17
C ASP A 75 6.99 8.34 0.21
N THR A 76 6.71 8.14 1.50
CA THR A 76 5.35 8.06 2.07
C THR A 76 4.86 9.43 2.52
N LEU A 77 5.51 10.02 3.53
CA LEU A 77 5.14 11.33 4.10
C LEU A 77 5.88 12.48 3.43
N VAL A 78 7.09 12.21 2.94
CA VAL A 78 8.01 13.22 2.41
C VAL A 78 8.66 12.63 1.18
N ALA A 79 8.61 13.34 0.06
CA ALA A 79 9.33 12.92 -1.15
C ALA A 79 10.84 13.05 -0.94
N THR A 80 11.52 11.94 -0.65
CA THR A 80 12.96 11.91 -0.29
C THR A 80 13.80 11.03 -1.20
N GLY A 81 13.22 10.09 -1.95
CA GLY A 81 13.95 9.05 -2.68
C GLY A 81 14.98 9.59 -3.65
N ILE A 82 14.63 10.64 -4.42
CA ILE A 82 15.56 11.26 -5.38
C ILE A 82 16.77 11.91 -4.69
N TYR A 83 16.59 12.42 -3.47
CA TYR A 83 17.65 13.09 -2.72
C TYR A 83 18.55 12.07 -2.04
N TRP A 84 17.99 10.95 -1.57
CA TRP A 84 18.77 9.82 -1.08
C TRP A 84 19.64 9.22 -2.17
N ASP A 85 19.07 8.96 -3.35
CA ASP A 85 19.77 8.44 -4.52
C ASP A 85 20.92 9.39 -4.95
N SER A 86 20.62 10.69 -5.04
CA SER A 86 21.61 11.72 -5.34
C SER A 86 22.75 11.77 -4.31
N ALA A 87 22.42 11.77 -3.02
CA ALA A 87 23.39 11.84 -1.94
C ALA A 87 24.32 10.63 -1.94
N PHE A 88 23.77 9.42 -2.08
CA PHE A 88 24.56 8.20 -2.14
C PHE A 88 25.47 8.19 -3.37
N SER A 89 24.95 8.56 -4.54
CA SER A 89 25.70 8.63 -5.79
C SER A 89 26.87 9.62 -5.72
N LYS A 90 26.68 10.79 -5.09
CA LYS A 90 27.76 11.76 -4.86
C LYS A 90 28.87 11.20 -3.97
N VAL A 91 28.50 10.56 -2.86
CA VAL A 91 29.48 9.96 -1.94
C VAL A 91 30.23 8.82 -2.62
N LEU A 92 29.52 7.98 -3.37
CA LEU A 92 30.13 6.89 -4.14
C LEU A 92 31.13 7.44 -5.17
N THR A 93 30.75 8.47 -5.92
CA THR A 93 31.61 9.11 -6.94
C THR A 93 32.84 9.78 -6.31
N ALA A 94 32.69 10.35 -5.12
CA ALA A 94 33.81 10.95 -4.39
C ALA A 94 34.77 9.89 -3.83
N ALA A 95 34.24 8.75 -3.37
CA ALA A 95 35.03 7.65 -2.85
C ALA A 95 35.68 6.78 -3.96
N LYS A 96 35.08 6.74 -5.15
CA LYS A 96 35.52 5.94 -6.30
C LYS A 96 35.11 6.57 -7.63
N SER A 97 35.94 6.41 -8.67
CA SER A 97 35.52 6.58 -10.08
C SER A 97 34.79 5.31 -10.58
N GLY A 98 33.46 5.20 -10.43
CA GLY A 98 32.73 3.98 -10.82
C GLY A 98 31.20 4.11 -10.96
N SER A 99 30.59 3.07 -11.54
CA SER A 99 29.17 3.00 -11.92
C SER A 99 28.25 2.80 -10.71
N TYR A 100 27.17 3.59 -10.67
CA TYR A 100 26.09 3.54 -9.69
C TYR A 100 24.87 2.79 -10.27
N MET A 101 24.22 1.94 -9.45
CA MET A 101 23.05 1.15 -9.88
C MET A 101 21.73 1.55 -9.17
N GLY A 102 21.73 2.68 -8.45
CA GLY A 102 20.54 3.13 -7.69
C GLY A 102 20.47 2.53 -6.28
N LEU A 103 19.78 3.22 -5.37
CA LEU A 103 19.46 2.67 -4.05
C LEU A 103 18.35 1.61 -4.14
N ARG A 104 18.39 0.64 -3.22
CA ARG A 104 17.26 -0.27 -2.95
C ARG A 104 16.25 0.46 -2.06
N ILE A 105 15.07 0.72 -2.61
CA ILE A 105 13.97 1.46 -1.95
C ILE A 105 13.55 0.78 -0.65
N GLY A 106 13.30 1.59 0.39
CA GLY A 106 12.87 1.13 1.71
C GLY A 106 13.96 0.50 2.59
N HIS A 107 15.20 0.37 2.10
CA HIS A 107 16.34 -0.13 2.88
C HIS A 107 17.13 0.99 3.56
N CYS A 108 17.69 0.72 4.73
CA CYS A 108 18.54 1.69 5.41
C CYS A 108 19.90 1.88 4.69
N ILE A 109 20.48 3.08 4.79
CA ILE A 109 21.69 3.46 4.05
C ILE A 109 22.92 2.61 4.43
N VAL A 110 23.08 2.28 5.72
CA VAL A 110 24.25 1.51 6.17
C VAL A 110 24.27 0.09 5.60
N ASP A 111 23.11 -0.56 5.49
CA ASP A 111 23.02 -1.89 4.86
C ASP A 111 23.36 -1.82 3.38
N GLN A 112 22.97 -0.74 2.70
CA GLN A 112 23.30 -0.52 1.29
C GLN A 112 24.80 -0.31 1.08
N TRP A 113 25.46 0.42 1.98
CA TRP A 113 26.93 0.53 1.96
C TRP A 113 27.62 -0.80 2.28
N ASN A 114 27.12 -1.58 3.24
CA ASN A 114 27.67 -2.91 3.53
C ASN A 114 27.58 -3.83 2.31
N ILE A 115 26.42 -3.90 1.66
CA ILE A 115 26.23 -4.67 0.43
C ILE A 115 27.21 -4.21 -0.66
N TYR A 116 27.34 -2.90 -0.86
CA TYR A 116 28.25 -2.36 -1.87
C TYR A 116 29.71 -2.77 -1.60
N LEU A 117 30.18 -2.62 -0.36
CA LEU A 117 31.55 -2.95 0.04
C LEU A 117 31.83 -4.45 -0.05
N ASP A 118 30.85 -5.30 0.28
CA ASP A 118 30.96 -6.76 0.15
C ASP A 118 31.05 -7.19 -1.33
N GLU A 119 30.32 -6.53 -2.22
CA GLU A 119 30.37 -6.76 -3.67
C GLU A 119 31.65 -6.20 -4.31
N HIS A 120 32.32 -5.24 -3.67
CA HIS A 120 33.46 -4.49 -4.19
C HIS A 120 34.64 -4.42 -3.19
N PRO A 121 35.18 -5.59 -2.77
CA PRO A 121 36.17 -5.63 -1.68
C PRO A 121 37.45 -4.90 -2.04
N GLY A 122 37.87 -3.96 -1.17
CA GLY A 122 39.13 -3.23 -1.28
C GLY A 122 39.12 -2.03 -2.22
N GLU A 123 37.99 -1.70 -2.87
CA GLU A 123 37.90 -0.53 -3.74
C GLU A 123 37.77 0.79 -2.98
N ILE A 124 37.11 0.76 -1.82
CA ILE A 124 36.93 1.91 -0.93
C ILE A 124 37.54 1.56 0.42
N SER A 125 38.39 2.43 0.95
CA SER A 125 39.06 2.23 2.25
C SER A 125 38.20 2.59 3.46
N MET A 126 37.13 3.36 3.25
CA MET A 126 36.20 3.80 4.28
C MET A 126 35.24 2.69 4.69
N THR A 127 34.85 2.70 5.95
CA THR A 127 33.83 1.80 6.48
C THR A 127 32.42 2.21 6.01
N ALA A 128 31.48 1.25 6.02
CA ALA A 128 30.08 1.54 5.71
C ALA A 128 29.48 2.63 6.61
N ARG A 129 29.93 2.71 7.87
CA ARG A 129 29.51 3.74 8.81
C ARG A 129 29.98 5.13 8.38
N GLU A 130 31.26 5.28 8.06
CA GLU A 130 31.80 6.58 7.59
C GLU A 130 31.10 7.02 6.31
N LEU A 131 30.91 6.09 5.36
CA LEU A 131 30.18 6.37 4.12
C LEU A 131 28.72 6.78 4.39
N THR A 132 28.05 6.13 5.36
CA THR A 132 26.70 6.50 5.79
C THR A 132 26.65 7.91 6.36
N GLU A 133 27.61 8.28 7.20
CA GLU A 133 27.70 9.64 7.77
C GLU A 133 27.91 10.69 6.67
N HIS A 134 28.72 10.40 5.65
CA HIS A 134 28.85 11.26 4.46
C HIS A 134 27.56 11.33 3.64
N THR A 135 26.86 10.21 3.44
CA THR A 135 25.58 10.20 2.71
C THR A 135 24.53 11.03 3.45
N TYR A 136 24.47 10.95 4.78
CA TYR A 136 23.61 11.79 5.60
C TYR A 136 23.95 13.28 5.45
N ALA A 137 25.23 13.63 5.48
CA ALA A 137 25.66 15.01 5.29
C ALA A 137 25.28 15.55 3.89
N GLU A 138 25.39 14.75 2.83
CA GLU A 138 24.95 15.14 1.49
C GLU A 138 23.42 15.25 1.38
N PHE A 139 22.68 14.29 1.93
CA PHE A 139 21.21 14.32 1.94
C PHE A 139 20.67 15.56 2.65
N LEU A 140 21.23 15.91 3.81
CA LEU A 140 20.76 17.03 4.61
C LEU A 140 20.96 18.41 3.96
N LYS A 141 21.75 18.51 2.87
CA LYS A 141 21.83 19.74 2.06
C LYS A 141 20.51 20.03 1.33
N HIS A 142 19.67 19.02 1.16
CA HIS A 142 18.42 19.10 0.41
C HIS A 142 17.19 19.38 1.30
N LEU A 143 17.38 19.63 2.60
CA LEU A 143 16.28 19.85 3.55
C LEU A 143 15.30 20.95 3.13
N ASP A 144 15.78 22.00 2.46
CA ASP A 144 14.94 23.13 1.99
C ASP A 144 14.07 22.77 0.78
N GLU A 145 14.37 21.68 0.08
CA GLU A 145 13.66 21.23 -1.11
C GLU A 145 12.66 20.10 -0.82
N LEU A 146 12.63 19.62 0.43
CA LEU A 146 11.69 18.59 0.86
C LEU A 146 10.28 19.15 1.01
N SER A 147 9.30 18.37 0.59
CA SER A 147 7.88 18.68 0.75
C SER A 147 7.13 17.49 1.32
N VAL A 148 6.12 17.80 2.13
CA VAL A 148 5.16 16.80 2.62
C VAL A 148 4.29 16.33 1.45
N THR A 149 4.01 15.03 1.39
CA THR A 149 3.13 14.42 0.39
C THR A 149 1.75 15.06 0.43
N ASP A 150 1.21 15.37 -0.76
CA ASP A 150 -0.07 16.05 -0.91
C ASP A 150 -1.20 15.31 -0.19
N GLY A 151 -2.06 16.07 0.50
CA GLY A 151 -3.20 15.57 1.27
C GLY A 151 -2.87 15.02 2.67
N PHE A 152 -1.59 14.89 3.05
CA PHE A 152 -1.23 14.33 4.37
C PHE A 152 -1.84 15.13 5.52
N TRP A 153 -1.72 16.46 5.50
CA TRP A 153 -2.22 17.30 6.58
C TRP A 153 -3.71 17.15 6.78
N ASP A 154 -4.48 17.17 5.69
CA ASP A 154 -5.93 17.00 5.74
C ASP A 154 -6.30 15.61 6.29
N LEU A 155 -5.57 14.57 5.89
CA LEU A 155 -5.77 13.22 6.42
C LEU A 155 -5.44 13.16 7.93
N ALA A 156 -4.28 13.66 8.33
CA ALA A 156 -3.82 13.63 9.72
C ALA A 156 -4.78 14.37 10.65
N MET A 157 -5.25 15.55 10.27
CA MET A 157 -6.23 16.33 11.05
C MET A 157 -7.54 15.55 11.21
N ARG A 158 -8.08 14.93 10.14
CA ARG A 158 -9.32 14.15 10.26
C ARG A 158 -9.16 12.90 11.12
N LEU A 159 -8.05 12.18 10.98
CA LEU A 159 -7.78 11.01 11.81
C LEU A 159 -7.66 11.38 13.30
N LYS A 160 -7.00 12.50 13.63
CA LYS A 160 -6.90 12.97 15.02
C LYS A 160 -8.20 13.56 15.54
N ASP A 161 -8.78 14.53 14.83
CA ASP A 161 -9.84 15.37 15.37
C ASP A 161 -11.22 14.72 15.23
N GLU A 162 -11.52 14.10 14.08
CA GLU A 162 -12.82 13.50 13.84
C GLU A 162 -12.91 12.04 14.31
N ARG A 163 -11.78 11.35 14.42
CA ARG A 163 -11.74 9.90 14.75
C ARG A 163 -10.98 9.57 16.03
N ALA A 164 -10.36 10.57 16.68
CA ALA A 164 -9.60 10.39 17.93
C ALA A 164 -8.51 9.30 17.83
N MET A 165 -7.93 9.12 16.63
CA MET A 165 -6.89 8.13 16.40
C MET A 165 -5.53 8.66 16.88
N ARG A 166 -4.72 7.75 17.40
CA ARG A 166 -3.31 8.00 17.67
C ARG A 166 -2.50 7.92 16.38
N LEU A 167 -1.53 8.80 16.20
CA LEU A 167 -0.67 8.79 15.02
C LEU A 167 0.73 8.30 15.39
N GLY A 168 1.25 7.35 14.63
CA GLY A 168 2.62 6.87 14.73
C GLY A 168 3.42 7.13 13.45
N MET A 169 4.73 7.16 13.57
CA MET A 169 5.65 7.16 12.43
C MET A 169 6.73 6.10 12.62
N VAL A 170 7.07 5.38 11.56
CA VAL A 170 8.08 4.31 11.58
C VAL A 170 8.94 4.40 10.32
N THR A 171 10.25 4.57 10.44
CA THR A 171 11.17 4.69 9.29
C THR A 171 12.42 3.83 9.46
N ASN A 172 12.98 3.31 8.37
CA ASN A 172 14.31 2.69 8.36
C ASN A 172 15.46 3.73 8.43
N THR A 173 15.14 5.03 8.31
CA THR A 173 16.09 6.14 8.43
C THR A 173 16.49 6.33 9.89
N ASP A 174 17.80 6.53 10.13
CA ASP A 174 18.32 6.72 11.48
C ASP A 174 17.89 8.07 12.05
N LYS A 175 17.73 8.11 13.37
CA LYS A 175 17.16 9.21 14.13
C LYS A 175 17.79 10.56 13.80
N VAL A 176 19.12 10.60 13.69
CA VAL A 176 19.89 11.84 13.47
C VAL A 176 19.50 12.59 12.18
N VAL A 177 19.01 11.86 11.17
CA VAL A 177 18.52 12.44 9.91
C VAL A 177 17.01 12.64 9.97
N ALA A 178 16.27 11.62 10.39
CA ALA A 178 14.81 11.67 10.44
C ALA A 178 14.30 12.84 11.30
N GLU A 179 14.90 13.10 12.48
CA GLU A 179 14.50 14.23 13.33
C GLU A 179 14.70 15.58 12.65
N LYS A 180 15.74 15.74 11.82
CA LYS A 180 15.98 16.98 11.07
C LYS A 180 14.92 17.19 10.00
N VAL A 181 14.54 16.13 9.29
CA VAL A 181 13.45 16.16 8.29
C VAL A 181 12.13 16.52 8.98
N LEU A 182 11.80 15.83 10.07
CA LEU A 182 10.56 16.07 10.81
C LEU A 182 10.50 17.47 11.41
N ALA A 183 11.59 17.97 11.98
CA ALA A 183 11.66 19.33 12.51
C ALA A 183 11.49 20.37 11.40
N LYS A 184 12.16 20.16 10.25
CA LYS A 184 12.08 21.07 9.09
C LYS A 184 10.66 21.20 8.56
N LEU A 185 9.89 20.12 8.57
CA LEU A 185 8.54 20.04 8.01
C LEU A 185 7.44 20.19 9.08
N ASN A 186 7.80 20.52 10.32
CA ASN A 186 6.87 20.65 11.46
C ASN A 186 6.06 19.36 11.75
N LEU A 187 6.63 18.19 11.48
CA LEU A 187 5.98 16.90 11.64
C LEU A 187 6.18 16.28 13.04
N LEU A 188 7.16 16.75 13.83
CA LEU A 188 7.46 16.16 15.15
C LEU A 188 6.25 16.13 16.09
N GLU A 189 5.51 17.24 16.15
CA GLU A 189 4.36 17.39 17.06
C GLU A 189 3.09 16.70 16.56
N VAL A 190 3.13 16.12 15.34
CA VAL A 190 1.98 15.44 14.75
C VAL A 190 1.81 14.05 15.34
N PHE A 191 2.91 13.35 15.61
CA PHE A 191 2.93 11.93 15.98
C PHE A 191 3.02 11.72 17.49
N ASP A 192 2.20 10.82 18.02
CA ASP A 192 2.27 10.36 19.42
C ASP A 192 3.49 9.45 19.66
N VAL A 193 3.92 8.72 18.62
CA VAL A 193 5.05 7.79 18.67
C VAL A 193 5.86 7.89 17.38
N VAL A 194 7.19 7.93 17.52
CA VAL A 194 8.12 7.79 16.40
C VAL A 194 9.10 6.65 16.72
N ILE A 195 9.33 5.78 15.74
CA ILE A 195 10.34 4.71 15.79
C ILE A 195 11.33 4.93 14.64
N TYR A 196 12.60 5.09 14.99
CA TYR A 196 13.68 5.30 14.01
C TYR A 196 14.43 4.01 13.68
N GLY A 197 15.16 4.01 12.57
CA GLY A 197 15.88 2.84 12.05
C GLY A 197 16.89 2.26 13.04
N ASP A 198 17.55 3.11 13.82
CA ASP A 198 18.61 2.79 14.77
C ASP A 198 18.09 2.51 16.20
N GLU A 199 16.77 2.45 16.41
CA GLU A 199 16.16 2.16 17.71
C GLU A 199 15.73 0.68 17.88
N VAL A 200 15.97 -0.17 16.88
CA VAL A 200 15.55 -1.57 16.87
C VAL A 200 16.68 -2.51 16.44
N GLU A 201 16.56 -3.78 16.83
CA GLU A 201 17.47 -4.84 16.40
C GLU A 201 17.23 -5.25 14.93
N HIS A 202 15.96 -5.31 14.51
CA HIS A 202 15.57 -5.68 13.16
C HIS A 202 14.68 -4.61 12.51
N ARG A 203 15.23 -3.99 11.48
CA ARG A 203 14.59 -3.02 10.58
C ARG A 203 13.58 -3.68 9.63
N LYS A 204 12.78 -2.88 8.92
CA LYS A 204 11.93 -3.38 7.81
C LYS A 204 12.84 -4.13 6.82
N PRO A 205 12.47 -5.34 6.33
CA PRO A 205 11.13 -5.92 6.26
C PRO A 205 10.68 -6.73 7.49
N ASN A 206 11.47 -6.75 8.58
CA ASN A 206 11.02 -7.36 9.83
C ASN A 206 9.86 -6.56 10.45
N PRO A 207 8.81 -7.20 10.99
CA PRO A 207 7.67 -6.50 11.59
C PRO A 207 7.96 -5.83 12.94
N GLN A 208 9.16 -6.00 13.52
CA GLN A 208 9.51 -5.51 14.86
C GLN A 208 9.19 -4.02 15.07
N MET A 209 9.54 -3.16 14.11
CA MET A 209 9.32 -1.71 14.24
C MET A 209 7.83 -1.36 14.34
N TYR A 210 7.00 -1.98 13.50
CA TYR A 210 5.55 -1.77 13.53
C TYR A 210 4.91 -2.34 14.80
N ASN A 211 5.34 -3.52 15.23
CA ASN A 211 4.89 -4.09 16.51
C ASN A 211 5.25 -3.20 17.70
N LEU A 212 6.46 -2.65 17.71
CA LEU A 212 6.91 -1.72 18.75
C LEU A 212 6.09 -0.43 18.73
N ALA A 213 5.82 0.14 17.55
CA ALA A 213 4.99 1.33 17.42
C ALA A 213 3.57 1.10 17.96
N ALA A 214 2.91 0.00 17.57
CA ALA A 214 1.58 -0.35 18.08
C ALA A 214 1.57 -0.57 19.59
N GLN A 215 2.62 -1.21 20.14
CA GLN A 215 2.79 -1.38 21.58
C GLN A 215 2.88 -0.02 22.30
N LYS A 216 3.71 0.90 21.82
CA LYS A 216 3.86 2.25 22.41
C LYS A 216 2.59 3.08 22.29
N LEU A 217 1.83 2.90 21.21
CA LEU A 217 0.52 3.53 20.99
C LEU A 217 -0.61 2.90 21.84
N GLY A 218 -0.36 1.75 22.47
CA GLY A 218 -1.34 1.05 23.30
C GLY A 218 -2.48 0.40 22.52
N VAL A 219 -2.23 -0.05 21.29
CA VAL A 219 -3.23 -0.63 20.37
C VAL A 219 -2.83 -2.02 19.88
N ARG A 220 -3.82 -2.83 19.47
CA ARG A 220 -3.57 -4.14 18.86
C ARG A 220 -3.37 -4.01 17.35
N ALA A 221 -2.68 -4.97 16.73
CA ALA A 221 -2.42 -4.97 15.28
C ALA A 221 -3.67 -4.77 14.41
N GLY A 222 -4.77 -5.46 14.73
CA GLY A 222 -6.04 -5.30 14.00
C GLY A 222 -6.71 -3.93 14.16
N GLU A 223 -6.24 -3.10 15.09
CA GLU A 223 -6.71 -1.73 15.36
C GLU A 223 -5.80 -0.68 14.70
N VAL A 224 -4.81 -1.10 13.91
CA VAL A 224 -3.87 -0.23 13.20
C VAL A 224 -4.13 -0.24 11.69
N VAL A 225 -4.00 0.94 11.08
CA VAL A 225 -3.81 1.10 9.63
C VAL A 225 -2.41 1.67 9.37
N ILE A 226 -1.70 1.14 8.38
CA ILE A 226 -0.37 1.57 7.96
C ILE A 226 -0.44 2.22 6.58
N PHE A 227 0.34 3.27 6.40
CA PHE A 227 0.66 3.89 5.12
C PHE A 227 2.15 3.74 4.83
N GLU A 228 2.48 3.18 3.66
CA GLU A 228 3.83 2.79 3.24
C GLU A 228 4.05 3.09 1.76
N ASP A 229 5.27 3.24 1.30
CA ASP A 229 5.59 3.39 -0.13
C ASP A 229 6.21 2.10 -0.69
N SER A 230 6.97 1.39 0.14
CA SER A 230 7.96 0.42 -0.33
C SER A 230 7.52 -1.03 -0.15
N VAL A 231 8.00 -1.91 -1.02
CA VAL A 231 7.78 -3.37 -0.88
C VAL A 231 8.35 -3.90 0.44
N VAL A 232 9.49 -3.37 0.86
CA VAL A 232 10.18 -3.72 2.11
C VAL A 232 9.31 -3.39 3.31
N GLY A 233 8.77 -2.17 3.33
CA GLY A 233 7.94 -1.70 4.41
C GLY A 233 6.55 -2.32 4.42
N ALA A 234 5.92 -2.50 3.26
CA ALA A 234 4.66 -3.24 3.15
C ALA A 234 4.79 -4.69 3.67
N ARG A 235 5.93 -5.37 3.42
CA ARG A 235 6.20 -6.70 3.99
C ARG A 235 6.30 -6.67 5.51
N ALA A 236 6.93 -5.66 6.09
CA ALA A 236 6.98 -5.50 7.55
C ALA A 236 5.58 -5.24 8.14
N ALA A 237 4.79 -4.38 7.49
CA ALA A 237 3.45 -4.00 7.91
C ALA A 237 2.49 -5.22 7.90
N VAL A 238 2.48 -5.97 6.80
CA VAL A 238 1.70 -7.21 6.67
C VAL A 238 2.21 -8.30 7.61
N GLY A 239 3.53 -8.41 7.79
CA GLY A 239 4.14 -9.30 8.79
C GLY A 239 3.70 -8.98 10.23
N ALA A 240 3.40 -7.71 10.52
CA ALA A 240 2.84 -7.25 11.79
C ALA A 240 1.32 -7.48 11.90
N LYS A 241 0.67 -8.01 10.85
CA LYS A 241 -0.78 -8.26 10.75
C LYS A 241 -1.61 -6.98 10.88
N MET A 242 -1.11 -5.90 10.31
CA MET A 242 -1.76 -4.59 10.29
C MET A 242 -2.29 -4.29 8.90
N ASP A 243 -3.44 -3.64 8.82
CA ASP A 243 -4.05 -3.26 7.55
C ASP A 243 -3.18 -2.20 6.88
N THR A 244 -2.81 -2.41 5.62
CA THR A 244 -1.77 -1.63 4.96
C THR A 244 -2.27 -1.07 3.64
N TYR A 245 -2.11 0.23 3.45
CA TYR A 245 -2.24 0.90 2.16
C TYR A 245 -0.87 1.38 1.66
N VAL A 246 -0.74 1.49 0.34
CA VAL A 246 0.52 1.91 -0.28
C VAL A 246 0.40 3.26 -1.01
N VAL A 247 1.26 4.20 -0.66
CA VAL A 247 1.56 5.43 -1.41
C VAL A 247 2.49 5.06 -2.57
N TRP A 248 1.91 4.85 -3.74
CA TRP A 248 2.58 4.25 -4.88
C TRP A 248 3.03 5.28 -5.91
N ASN A 249 4.35 5.42 -6.03
CA ASN A 249 5.02 6.31 -6.98
C ASN A 249 5.47 5.61 -8.28
N GLY A 250 5.09 4.34 -8.49
CA GLY A 250 5.42 3.59 -9.71
C GLY A 250 6.83 2.97 -9.76
N THR A 251 7.63 3.11 -8.71
CA THR A 251 9.02 2.57 -8.68
C THR A 251 9.10 1.05 -8.66
N ALA A 252 8.18 0.38 -7.98
CA ALA A 252 8.02 -1.07 -7.98
C ALA A 252 6.68 -1.48 -8.61
N GLN A 253 6.62 -2.69 -9.19
CA GLN A 253 5.36 -3.18 -9.73
C GLN A 253 4.43 -3.54 -8.56
N GLN A 254 3.13 -3.27 -8.69
CA GLN A 254 2.17 -3.62 -7.64
C GLN A 254 2.16 -5.13 -7.31
N THR A 255 2.57 -5.97 -8.26
CA THR A 255 2.73 -7.42 -8.06
C THR A 255 3.88 -7.82 -7.13
N ASP A 256 4.81 -6.91 -6.85
CA ASP A 256 5.97 -7.15 -5.96
C ASP A 256 5.60 -7.02 -4.47
N TYR A 257 4.49 -6.34 -4.18
CA TYR A 257 3.95 -6.11 -2.85
C TYR A 257 3.21 -7.36 -2.32
N PRO A 258 3.09 -7.52 -0.98
CA PRO A 258 2.25 -8.55 -0.40
C PRO A 258 0.81 -8.47 -0.91
N LYS A 259 0.16 -9.62 -1.10
CA LYS A 259 -1.22 -9.70 -1.61
C LYS A 259 -2.25 -9.17 -0.62
N GLU A 260 -1.85 -9.03 0.63
CA GLU A 260 -2.63 -8.52 1.76
C GLU A 260 -2.67 -6.99 1.81
N VAL A 261 -1.88 -6.28 0.98
CA VAL A 261 -2.02 -4.83 0.80
C VAL A 261 -3.45 -4.53 0.31
N LEU A 262 -4.10 -3.58 0.98
CA LEU A 262 -5.52 -3.28 0.77
C LEU A 262 -5.77 -2.50 -0.52
N ASP A 263 -4.95 -1.48 -0.77
CA ASP A 263 -5.03 -0.67 -1.99
C ASP A 263 -3.76 0.17 -2.20
N PHE A 264 -3.64 0.76 -3.38
CA PHE A 264 -2.56 1.65 -3.81
C PHE A 264 -3.13 3.02 -4.18
N PHE A 265 -2.39 4.09 -3.87
CA PHE A 265 -2.78 5.46 -4.22
C PHE A 265 -1.54 6.32 -4.50
N PRO A 266 -1.62 7.34 -5.35
CA PRO A 266 -0.44 8.15 -5.69
C PRO A 266 -0.01 9.09 -4.54
N ASP A 267 -0.97 9.56 -3.74
CA ASP A 267 -0.82 10.52 -2.66
C ASP A 267 -2.02 10.41 -1.70
N PHE A 268 -2.10 11.28 -0.69
CA PHE A 268 -3.22 11.29 0.27
C PHE A 268 -4.41 12.14 -0.19
N VAL A 269 -4.36 12.78 -1.36
CA VAL A 269 -5.47 13.57 -1.91
C VAL A 269 -6.63 12.64 -2.21
N GLY A 270 -7.85 13.05 -1.85
CA GLY A 270 -9.03 12.22 -2.07
C GLY A 270 -9.22 11.11 -1.02
N PHE A 271 -8.24 10.87 -0.12
CA PHE A 271 -8.36 9.79 0.86
C PHE A 271 -9.47 10.06 1.86
N ASN A 272 -9.66 11.32 2.24
CA ASN A 272 -10.70 11.76 3.16
C ASN A 272 -12.12 11.55 2.61
N GLU A 273 -12.30 11.70 1.32
CA GLU A 273 -13.53 11.45 0.58
C GLU A 273 -13.84 9.95 0.58
N LYS A 274 -12.81 9.12 0.37
CA LYS A 274 -12.92 7.66 0.50
C LYS A 274 -13.25 7.21 1.93
N LEU A 275 -12.88 7.98 2.95
CA LEU A 275 -13.25 7.73 4.36
C LEU A 275 -14.68 8.17 4.70
N ALA A 276 -15.31 9.01 3.88
CA ALA A 276 -16.62 9.59 4.19
C ALA A 276 -17.77 8.62 3.86
N THR A 277 -17.64 7.82 2.81
CA THR A 277 -18.71 6.96 2.29
C THR A 277 -18.26 5.52 2.06
N THR A 278 -19.17 4.58 2.27
CA THR A 278 -19.00 3.20 1.81
C THR A 278 -19.31 3.10 0.31
N ASP A 279 -18.75 2.13 -0.41
CA ASP A 279 -19.11 1.81 -1.80
C ASP A 279 -20.65 1.71 -2.01
N VAL A 280 -21.37 1.24 -1.00
CA VAL A 280 -22.85 1.13 -1.02
C VAL A 280 -23.52 2.49 -0.89
N GLU A 281 -23.00 3.39 -0.04
CA GLU A 281 -23.48 4.77 0.10
C GLU A 281 -23.19 5.55 -1.19
N HIS A 282 -21.98 5.44 -1.73
CA HIS A 282 -21.60 6.12 -2.97
C HIS A 282 -22.41 5.63 -4.19
N ALA A 283 -22.63 4.32 -4.32
CA ALA A 283 -23.48 3.78 -5.38
C ALA A 283 -24.93 4.27 -5.28
N ARG A 284 -25.46 4.44 -4.06
CA ARG A 284 -26.81 5.00 -3.85
C ARG A 284 -26.88 6.47 -4.24
N GLU A 285 -25.85 7.26 -3.92
CA GLU A 285 -25.77 8.68 -4.31
C GLU A 285 -25.73 8.85 -5.83
N LEU A 286 -24.87 8.11 -6.53
CA LEU A 286 -24.78 8.14 -8.00
C LEU A 286 -26.09 7.72 -8.67
N THR A 287 -26.78 6.71 -8.12
CA THR A 287 -28.08 6.28 -8.65
C THR A 287 -29.14 7.36 -8.45
N ALA A 288 -29.16 8.02 -7.28
CA ALA A 288 -30.09 9.10 -6.98
C ALA A 288 -29.82 10.38 -7.79
N GLU A 289 -28.58 10.61 -8.24
CA GLU A 289 -28.23 11.69 -9.16
C GLU A 289 -28.61 11.37 -10.61
N ALA A 290 -28.48 10.12 -11.06
CA ALA A 290 -28.86 9.69 -12.41
C ALA A 290 -30.38 9.64 -12.64
N GLU A 291 -31.17 9.59 -11.57
CA GLU A 291 -32.64 9.62 -11.59
C GLU A 291 -33.25 11.04 -11.60
N LYS A 292 -32.41 12.10 -11.52
CA LYS A 292 -32.82 13.51 -11.61
C LYS A 292 -32.57 14.07 -13.01
#